data_AF-A0A553FHU6-F1
#
_entry.id   AF-A0A553FHU6-F1
#
_cell.length_a   1.000
_cell.length_b   1.000
_cell.length_c   1.000
_cell.angle_alpha   90.00
_cell.angle_beta   90.00
_cell.angle_gamma   90.00
#
_symmetry.space_group_name_H-M   'P 1'
#
loop_
_entity.id
_entity.type
_entity.pdbx_description
1 polymer ?
#
loop_
_entity_poly.entity_id
_entity_poly.type
_entity_poly.pdbx_seq_one_letter_code
_entity_poly.pdbx_strand_id
1 'polypeptide(L)'
;MRNFYRMLLAIEFGLVFLVPIWFLGFGILLGTPLAIYSMFQGDFSLTHYPFMTIGGLFGIWGISQLLAKQLSPDINIAPPRRLCFYLISGCLAIIPFGIITFEDINLFSTVLWLSPYIVTLHLVYLNKSNIWVN
;
A
#
# COMPACT_ATOMS: atom_id res chain seq x y z
N MET A 1 11.43 17.92 19.99
CA MET A 1 11.97 17.18 18.82
C MET A 1 11.15 15.93 18.47
N ARG A 2 10.79 15.06 19.43
CA ARG A 2 10.01 13.84 19.16
C ARG A 2 8.64 14.08 18.49
N ASN A 3 7.90 15.09 18.93
CA ASN A 3 6.57 15.40 18.34
C ASN A 3 6.66 15.99 16.94
N PHE A 4 7.69 16.82 16.68
CA PHE A 4 7.95 17.38 15.35
C PHE A 4 8.29 16.29 14.34
N TYR A 5 9.14 15.33 14.72
CA TYR A 5 9.46 14.16 13.90
C TYR A 5 8.22 13.32 13.57
N ARG A 6 7.37 13.04 14.58
CA ARG A 6 6.10 12.32 14.37
C ARG A 6 5.16 13.04 13.39
N MET A 7 5.08 14.36 13.49
CA MET A 7 4.29 15.17 12.57
C MET A 7 4.83 15.10 11.14
N LEU A 8 6.15 15.23 10.96
CA LEU A 8 6.78 15.09 9.64
C LEU A 8 6.50 13.73 9.01
N LEU A 9 6.60 12.66 9.79
CA LEU A 9 6.39 11.30 9.35
C LEU A 9 4.91 11.05 8.95
N ALA A 10 3.96 11.65 9.66
CA ALA A 10 2.54 11.63 9.27
C ALA A 10 2.28 12.41 7.97
N ILE A 11 2.93 13.56 7.77
CA ILE A 11 2.81 14.36 6.55
C ILE A 11 3.42 13.61 5.36
N GLU A 12 4.62 13.04 5.53
CA GLU A 12 5.30 12.21 4.52
C GLU A 12 4.41 11.06 4.08
N PHE A 13 3.84 10.33 5.04
CA PHE A 13 2.88 9.26 4.75
C PHE A 13 1.65 9.78 4.00
N GLY A 14 1.04 10.86 4.49
CA GLY A 14 -0.17 11.43 3.88
C GLY A 14 0.03 11.87 2.43
N LEU A 15 1.15 12.53 2.13
CA LEU A 15 1.47 13.00 0.77
C LEU A 15 1.78 11.82 -0.18
N VAL A 16 2.58 10.87 0.28
CA VAL A 16 3.04 9.74 -0.54
C VAL A 16 1.92 8.73 -0.80
N PHE A 17 1.07 8.47 0.19
CA PHE A 17 -0.02 7.49 0.06
C PHE A 17 -1.31 8.09 -0.51
N LEU A 18 -1.39 9.41 -0.76
CA LEU A 18 -2.58 10.03 -1.32
C LEU A 18 -2.99 9.40 -2.65
N VAL A 19 -2.05 9.27 -3.58
CA VAL A 19 -2.31 8.68 -4.91
C VAL A 19 -2.67 7.19 -4.81
N PRO A 20 -1.90 6.33 -4.09
CA PRO A 20 -2.31 4.94 -3.84
C PRO A 20 -3.71 4.79 -3.20
N ILE A 21 -4.07 5.64 -2.24
CA ILE A 21 -5.39 5.61 -1.59
C ILE A 21 -6.49 5.97 -2.59
N TRP A 22 -6.26 6.95 -3.46
CA TRP A 22 -7.19 7.31 -4.53
C TRP A 22 -7.42 6.14 -5.49
N PHE A 23 -6.35 5.52 -5.99
CA PHE A 23 -6.45 4.34 -6.85
C PHE A 23 -7.14 3.17 -6.15
N LEU A 24 -6.88 2.97 -4.85
CA LEU A 24 -7.58 1.97 -4.07
C LEU A 24 -9.07 2.27 -3.97
N GLY A 25 -9.46 3.51 -3.74
CA GLY A 25 -10.85 3.95 -3.73
C GLY A 25 -11.56 3.67 -5.06
N PHE A 26 -10.93 4.02 -6.19
CA PHE A 26 -11.45 3.69 -7.52
C PHE A 26 -11.53 2.18 -7.77
N GLY A 27 -10.53 1.42 -7.30
CA GLY A 27 -10.51 -0.04 -7.37
C GLY A 27 -11.66 -0.67 -6.61
N ILE A 28 -12.00 -0.16 -5.42
CA ILE A 28 -13.12 -0.67 -4.60
C ILE A 28 -14.47 -0.29 -5.23
N LEU A 29 -14.64 0.98 -5.62
CA LEU A 29 -15.95 1.51 -6.02
C LEU A 29 -16.33 1.16 -7.46
N LEU A 30 -15.35 1.14 -8.38
CA LEU A 30 -15.59 0.99 -9.81
C LEU A 30 -14.91 -0.25 -10.38
N GLY A 31 -13.60 -0.39 -10.17
CA GLY A 31 -12.78 -1.42 -10.82
C GLY A 31 -13.20 -2.85 -10.43
N THR A 32 -13.36 -3.12 -9.14
CA THR A 32 -13.71 -4.46 -8.62
C THR A 32 -15.14 -4.86 -9.00
N PRO A 33 -16.18 -4.02 -8.83
CA PRO A 33 -17.52 -4.35 -9.31
C PRO A 33 -17.58 -4.60 -10.81
N LEU A 34 -16.90 -3.78 -11.61
CA LEU A 34 -16.84 -3.94 -13.06
C LEU A 34 -16.14 -5.24 -13.45
N ALA A 35 -15.02 -5.57 -12.80
CA ALA A 35 -14.29 -6.81 -13.04
C ALA A 35 -15.12 -8.05 -12.66
N ILE A 36 -15.82 -8.01 -11.53
CA ILE A 36 -16.70 -9.11 -11.13
C ILE A 36 -17.82 -9.28 -12.16
N TYR A 37 -18.41 -8.19 -12.63
CA TYR A 37 -19.44 -8.22 -13.66
C TYR A 37 -18.91 -8.78 -15.00
N SER A 38 -17.71 -8.37 -15.44
CA SER A 38 -17.09 -8.86 -16.69
C SER A 38 -16.80 -10.36 -16.62
N MET A 39 -16.38 -10.87 -15.47
CA MET A 39 -16.14 -12.31 -15.26
C MET A 39 -17.42 -13.13 -15.47
N PHE A 40 -18.59 -12.62 -15.07
CA PHE A 40 -19.88 -13.29 -15.35
C PHE A 40 -20.25 -13.30 -16.83
N GLN A 41 -19.68 -12.40 -17.63
CA GLN A 41 -19.82 -12.39 -19.09
C GLN A 41 -18.77 -13.24 -19.81
N GLY A 42 -17.85 -13.87 -19.05
CA GLY A 42 -16.73 -14.64 -19.60
C GLY A 42 -15.52 -13.81 -20.00
N ASP A 43 -15.49 -12.50 -19.69
CA ASP A 43 -14.34 -11.64 -19.91
C ASP A 43 -13.48 -11.50 -18.65
N PHE A 44 -12.26 -12.06 -18.74
CA PHE A 44 -11.27 -12.06 -17.66
C PHE A 44 -10.23 -10.94 -17.76
N SER A 45 -10.36 -10.02 -18.73
CA SER A 45 -9.40 -8.91 -18.92
C SER A 45 -9.21 -8.05 -17.67
N LEU A 46 -10.28 -7.84 -16.90
CA LEU A 46 -10.32 -6.97 -15.71
C LEU A 46 -10.04 -7.71 -14.39
N THR A 47 -9.74 -9.02 -14.42
CA THR A 47 -9.58 -9.84 -13.20
C THR A 47 -8.47 -9.35 -12.27
N HIS A 48 -7.52 -8.56 -12.78
CA HIS A 48 -6.46 -7.96 -11.98
C HIS A 48 -6.97 -6.91 -10.97
N TYR A 49 -8.07 -6.20 -11.24
CA TYR A 49 -8.59 -5.15 -10.34
C TYR A 49 -8.96 -5.66 -8.94
N PRO A 50 -9.69 -6.79 -8.77
CA PRO A 50 -9.92 -7.39 -7.46
C PRO A 50 -8.62 -7.71 -6.70
N PHE A 51 -7.63 -8.30 -7.37
CA PHE A 51 -6.35 -8.64 -6.74
C PHE A 51 -5.57 -7.39 -6.29
N MET A 52 -5.52 -6.37 -7.14
CA MET A 52 -4.91 -5.08 -6.81
C MET A 52 -5.62 -4.41 -5.63
N THR A 53 -6.96 -4.48 -5.61
CA THR A 53 -7.77 -3.86 -4.57
C THR A 53 -7.58 -4.55 -3.22
N ILE A 54 -7.65 -5.88 -3.20
CA ILE A 54 -7.48 -6.66 -1.96
C ILE A 54 -6.04 -6.55 -1.45
N GLY A 55 -5.05 -6.72 -2.33
CA GLY A 55 -3.65 -6.58 -1.95
C GLY A 55 -3.30 -5.16 -1.50
N GLY A 56 -3.85 -4.15 -2.18
CA GLY A 56 -3.70 -2.74 -1.81
C GLY A 56 -4.33 -2.43 -0.45
N LEU A 57 -5.53 -2.95 -0.16
CA LEU A 57 -6.17 -2.81 1.15
C LEU A 57 -5.30 -3.39 2.27
N PHE A 58 -4.80 -4.61 2.09
CA PHE A 58 -3.89 -5.22 3.06
C PHE A 58 -2.58 -4.44 3.19
N GLY A 59 -1.99 -3.99 2.07
CA GLY A 59 -0.80 -3.15 2.07
C GLY A 59 -0.97 -1.87 2.89
N ILE A 60 -2.01 -1.08 2.59
CA ILE A 60 -2.33 0.17 3.29
C ILE A 60 -2.63 -0.11 4.76
N TRP A 61 -3.35 -1.19 5.08
CA TRP A 61 -3.62 -1.59 6.46
C TRP A 61 -2.33 -1.91 7.23
N GLY A 62 -1.42 -2.69 6.63
CA GLY A 62 -0.15 -3.06 7.25
C GLY A 62 0.74 -1.85 7.52
N ILE A 63 0.89 -0.95 6.54
CA ILE A 63 1.74 0.23 6.71
C ILE A 63 1.12 1.25 7.68
N SER A 64 -0.21 1.37 7.70
CA SER A 64 -0.91 2.25 8.66
C SER A 64 -0.68 1.80 10.10
N GLN A 65 -0.59 0.49 10.36
CA GLN A 65 -0.23 -0.01 11.69
C GLN A 65 1.19 0.36 12.09
N LEU A 66 2.15 0.28 11.17
CA LEU A 66 3.54 0.70 11.42
C LEU A 66 3.66 2.19 11.70
N LEU A 67 2.90 3.01 10.96
CA LEU A 67 2.77 4.43 11.22
C LEU A 67 2.16 4.69 12.60
N ALA A 68 1.04 4.05 12.90
CA ALA A 68 0.34 4.21 14.18
C ALA A 68 1.25 3.86 15.36
N LYS A 69 2.05 2.79 15.25
CA LYS A 69 3.03 2.41 16.27
C LYS A 69 4.10 3.47 16.52
N GLN A 70 4.54 4.19 15.48
CA GLN A 70 5.50 5.28 15.63
C GLN A 70 4.90 6.55 16.21
N LEU A 71 3.66 6.85 15.87
CA LEU A 71 2.93 7.98 16.43
C LEU A 71 2.58 7.74 17.91
N SER A 72 2.15 6.51 18.24
CA SER A 72 1.69 6.09 19.55
C SER A 72 2.28 4.71 19.92
N PRO A 73 3.36 4.66 20.72
CA PRO A 73 4.06 3.41 21.07
C PRO A 73 3.19 2.37 21.77
N ASP A 74 2.13 2.80 22.44
CA ASP A 74 1.24 1.94 23.24
C ASP A 74 0.22 1.17 22.38
N ILE A 75 0.10 1.50 21.08
CA ILE A 75 -0.81 0.80 20.17
C ILE A 75 -0.35 -0.64 19.98
N ASN A 76 -1.29 -1.58 20.13
CA ASN A 76 -1.07 -2.97 19.79
C ASN A 76 -1.22 -3.14 18.27
N ILE A 77 -0.22 -3.73 17.63
CA ILE A 77 -0.19 -3.98 16.19
C ILE A 77 -0.32 -5.48 15.91
N ALA A 78 -0.61 -5.82 14.66
CA ALA A 78 -0.67 -7.21 14.23
C ALA A 78 0.66 -7.94 14.49
N PRO A 79 0.60 -9.26 14.76
CA PRO A 79 1.81 -10.06 14.96
C PRO A 79 2.70 -10.03 13.71
N PRO A 80 4.03 -10.22 13.87
CA PRO A 80 5.02 -10.02 12.80
C PRO A 80 4.68 -10.72 11.48
N ARG A 81 4.25 -11.99 11.55
CA ARG A 81 3.89 -12.79 10.35
C ARG A 81 2.72 -12.19 9.56
N ARG A 82 1.69 -11.69 10.24
CA ARG A 82 0.53 -11.05 9.58
C ARG A 82 0.92 -9.71 8.99
N LEU A 83 1.77 -8.97 9.69
CA LEU A 83 2.27 -7.69 9.21
C LEU A 83 3.13 -7.86 7.95
N CYS A 84 4.02 -8.86 7.92
CA CYS A 84 4.76 -9.22 6.70
C CYS A 84 3.83 -9.60 5.55
N PHE A 85 2.80 -10.41 5.81
CA PHE A 85 1.80 -10.75 4.80
C PHE A 85 1.12 -9.50 4.22
N TYR A 86 0.68 -8.58 5.08
CA TYR A 86 0.08 -7.31 4.65
C TYR A 86 1.01 -6.50 3.76
N LEU A 87 2.27 -6.31 4.18
CA LEU A 87 3.25 -5.53 3.42
C LEU A 87 3.59 -6.20 2.07
N ILE A 88 3.80 -7.51 2.05
CA ILE A 88 4.08 -8.26 0.81
C ILE A 88 2.88 -8.18 -0.13
N SER A 89 1.65 -8.35 0.38
CA SER A 89 0.45 -8.25 -0.44
C SER A 89 0.27 -6.85 -1.05
N GLY A 90 0.63 -5.79 -0.32
CA GLY A 90 0.67 -4.43 -0.84
C GLY A 90 1.70 -4.24 -1.95
N CYS A 91 2.90 -4.78 -1.78
CA CYS A 91 3.94 -4.72 -2.81
C CYS A 91 3.52 -5.47 -4.09
N LEU A 92 2.88 -6.64 -3.95
CA LEU A 92 2.41 -7.44 -5.07
C LEU A 92 1.24 -6.77 -5.80
N ALA A 93 0.40 -6.02 -5.11
CA ALA A 93 -0.76 -5.33 -5.68
C ALA A 93 -0.41 -4.28 -6.75
N ILE A 94 0.84 -3.81 -6.77
CA ILE A 94 1.31 -2.80 -7.73
C ILE A 94 1.84 -3.44 -9.02
N ILE A 95 2.19 -4.74 -9.01
CA ILE A 95 2.74 -5.43 -10.19
C ILE A 95 1.84 -5.31 -11.42
N PRO A 96 0.51 -5.57 -11.34
CA PRO A 96 -0.34 -5.46 -12.52
C PRO A 96 -0.40 -4.03 -13.07
N PHE A 97 -0.31 -3.02 -12.20
CA PHE A 97 -0.27 -1.62 -12.61
C PHE A 97 0.97 -1.32 -13.46
N GLY A 98 2.15 -1.75 -13.01
CA GLY A 98 3.40 -1.54 -13.75
C GLY A 98 3.42 -2.21 -15.12
N ILE A 99 2.67 -3.30 -15.30
CA ILE A 99 2.49 -3.97 -16.61
C ILE A 99 1.57 -3.15 -17.51
N ILE A 100 0.47 -2.60 -16.97
CA ILE A 100 -0.53 -1.84 -17.73
C ILE A 100 0.04 -0.48 -18.20
N THR A 101 0.86 0.17 -17.37
CA THR A 101 1.37 1.52 -17.67
C THR A 101 2.79 1.54 -18.23
N PHE A 102 3.30 0.39 -18.69
CA PHE A 102 4.71 0.26 -19.10
C PHE A 102 5.11 1.18 -20.27
N GLU A 103 4.17 1.49 -21.16
CA GLU A 103 4.42 2.31 -22.35
C GLU A 103 4.46 3.83 -22.04
N ASP A 104 3.90 4.25 -20.89
CA ASP A 104 3.75 5.66 -20.49
C ASP A 104 4.69 6.08 -19.34
N ILE A 105 5.79 5.34 -19.14
CA ILE A 105 6.73 5.60 -18.04
C ILE A 105 7.54 6.86 -18.32
N ASN A 106 7.36 7.89 -17.49
CA ASN A 106 8.20 9.08 -17.42
C ASN A 106 8.84 9.18 -16.02
N LEU A 107 9.86 10.04 -15.88
CA LEU A 107 10.59 10.17 -14.61
C LEU A 107 9.65 10.55 -13.45
N PHE A 108 8.70 11.45 -13.71
CA PHE A 108 7.76 11.93 -12.70
C PHE A 108 6.83 10.81 -12.20
N SER A 109 6.24 10.03 -13.11
CA SER A 109 5.40 8.89 -12.76
C SER A 109 6.22 7.85 -12.01
N THR A 110 7.46 7.58 -12.43
CA THR A 110 8.38 6.65 -11.73
C THR A 110 8.64 7.07 -10.28
N VAL A 111 8.93 8.35 -10.03
CA VAL A 111 9.14 8.87 -8.67
C VAL A 111 7.88 8.74 -7.82
N LEU A 112 6.72 9.10 -8.37
CA LEU A 112 5.44 8.92 -7.69
C LEU A 112 5.18 7.45 -7.33
N TRP A 113 5.48 6.52 -8.22
CA TRP A 113 5.26 5.07 -7.99
C TRP A 113 6.26 4.44 -7.02
N LEU A 114 7.50 4.92 -7.00
CA LEU A 114 8.53 4.41 -6.08
C LEU A 114 8.42 5.00 -4.68
N SER A 115 7.86 6.21 -4.54
CA SER A 115 7.80 6.90 -3.25
C SER A 115 7.11 6.10 -2.13
N PRO A 116 5.97 5.39 -2.36
CA PRO A 116 5.33 4.58 -1.32
C PRO A 116 6.21 3.41 -0.86
N TYR A 117 7.05 2.86 -1.73
CA TYR A 117 8.01 1.83 -1.35
C TYR A 117 9.12 2.37 -0.47
N ILE A 118 9.65 3.55 -0.79
CA ILE A 118 10.69 4.19 0.03
C ILE A 118 10.16 4.47 1.44
N VAL A 119 8.95 5.06 1.54
CA VAL A 119 8.30 5.31 2.84
C VAL A 119 8.00 4.00 3.56
N THR A 120 7.56 2.97 2.83
CA THR A 120 7.31 1.64 3.41
C THR A 120 8.57 1.04 4.01
N LEU A 121 9.68 1.06 3.27
CA LEU A 121 10.98 0.56 3.74
C LEU A 121 11.49 1.37 4.94
N HIS A 122 11.32 2.69 4.92
CA HIS A 122 11.68 3.57 6.04
C HIS A 122 10.89 3.18 7.30
N LEU A 123 9.57 2.99 7.22
CA LEU A 123 8.74 2.60 8.35
C LEU A 123 9.03 1.18 8.85
N VAL A 124 9.33 0.24 7.94
CA VAL A 124 9.78 -1.11 8.28
C VAL A 124 11.11 -1.06 9.03
N TYR A 125 12.07 -0.25 8.58
CA TYR A 125 13.36 -0.07 9.24
C TYR A 125 13.19 0.49 10.66
N LEU A 126 12.35 1.50 10.84
CA LEU A 126 12.06 2.10 12.16
C LEU A 126 11.37 1.12 13.11
N ASN A 127 10.59 0.17 12.58
CA ASN A 127 9.86 -0.82 13.36
C ASN A 127 10.50 -2.22 13.32
N LYS A 128 11.78 -2.33 12.95
CA LYS A 128 12.45 -3.63 12.76
C LYS A 128 12.35 -4.56 13.98
N SER A 129 12.43 -4.01 15.20
CA SER A 129 12.26 -4.80 16.42
C SER A 129 10.86 -5.41 16.58
N ASN A 130 9.84 -4.81 15.96
CA ASN A 130 8.48 -5.32 16.02
C ASN A 130 8.17 -6.33 14.89
N ILE A 131 9.02 -6.39 13.86
CA ILE A 131 8.83 -7.22 12.66
C ILE A 131 9.73 -8.46 12.72
N TRP A 132 10.95 -8.35 13.27
CA TRP A 132 11.97 -9.39 13.21
C TRP A 132 12.22 -10.10 14.54
N VAL A 133 11.48 -9.75 15.60
CA VAL A 133 11.53 -10.47 16.87
C VAL A 133 10.57 -11.66 16.79
N ASN A 134 11.17 -12.86 16.63
CA ASN A 134 10.53 -14.14 16.87
C ASN A 134 10.54 -14.46 18.37
#